data_AF-A0A948XUP9-F1
#
_entry.id   AF-A0A948XUP9-F1
#
_cell.length_a   1.000
_cell.length_b   1.000
_cell.length_c   1.000
_cell.angle_alpha   90.00
_cell.angle_beta   90.00
_cell.angle_gamma   90.00
#
_symmetry.space_group_name_H-M   'P 1'
#
loop_
_entity.id
_entity.type
_entity.pdbx_description
1 polymer ?
#
loop_
_entity_poly.entity_id
_entity_poly.type
_entity_poly.pdbx_seq_one_letter_code
_entity_poly.pdbx_strand_id
1 'polypeptide(L)' 'MGRTLRAVIATLLMVEIAAIFFGTSTWAILTELHASLPVILGGEAVAGLAVLVIAVIVFRRALAAERRIDEGVSSST' A
#
# COMPACT_ATOMS: atom_id res chain seq x y z
N MET A 1 6.66 15.05 -15.60
CA MET A 1 6.38 14.49 -14.25
C MET A 1 7.57 13.62 -13.88
N GLY A 2 8.27 13.90 -12.77
CA GLY A 2 9.47 13.12 -12.41
C GLY A 2 9.14 11.66 -12.07
N ARG A 3 10.04 10.72 -12.37
CA ARG A 3 9.88 9.27 -12.11
C ARG A 3 9.41 8.94 -10.69
N THR A 4 9.90 9.69 -9.70
CA THR A 4 9.54 9.52 -8.29
C THR A 4 8.09 9.87 -8.04
N LEU A 5 7.59 10.95 -8.65
CA LEU A 5 6.21 11.39 -8.50
C LEU A 5 5.22 10.39 -9.12
N ARG A 6 5.55 9.81 -10.29
CA ARG A 6 4.74 8.74 -10.89
C ARG A 6 4.69 7.50 -10.02
N ALA A 7 5.84 7.06 -9.50
CA ALA A 7 5.92 5.93 -8.58
C ALA A 7 5.14 6.16 -7.28
N VAL A 8 5.19 7.37 -6.71
CA VAL A 8 4.41 7.73 -5.52
C VAL A 8 2.91 7.63 -5.81
N ILE A 9 2.42 8.18 -6.92
CA ILE A 9 1.00 8.15 -7.26
C ILE A 9 0.51 6.71 -7.46
N ALA A 10 1.25 5.91 -8.23
CA ALA A 10 0.91 4.50 -8.44
C ALA A 10 0.89 3.72 -7.11
N THR A 11 1.80 4.04 -6.20
CA THR A 11 1.84 3.42 -4.87
C THR A 11 0.64 3.82 -4.03
N LEU A 12 0.34 5.13 -3.95
CA LEU A 12 -0.78 5.63 -3.14
C LEU A 12 -2.11 5.01 -3.57
N LEU A 13 -2.38 4.95 -4.88
CA LEU A 13 -3.62 4.35 -5.40
C LEU A 13 -3.76 2.87 -5.00
N MET A 14 -2.67 2.10 -5.09
CA MET A 14 -2.69 0.67 -4.73
C MET A 14 -2.80 0.45 -3.21
N VAL A 15 -2.09 1.27 -2.44
CA VAL A 15 -2.04 1.18 -0.98
C VAL A 15 -3.36 1.64 -0.35
N GLU A 16 -4.02 2.65 -0.92
CA GLU A 16 -5.32 3.14 -0.47
C GLU A 16 -6.38 2.03 -0.50
N ILE A 17 -6.45 1.28 -1.61
CA ILE A 17 -7.37 0.14 -1.74
C ILE A 17 -7.05 -0.93 -0.69
N ALA A 18 -5.77 -1.25 -0.50
CA ALA A 18 -5.35 -2.22 0.51
C ALA A 18 -5.70 -1.75 1.93
N ALA A 19 -5.48 -0.47 2.24
CA ALA A 19 -5.77 0.11 3.54
C ALA A 19 -7.26 0.03 3.88
N ILE A 20 -8.13 0.42 2.94
CA ILE A 20 -9.58 0.35 3.11
C ILE A 20 -10.01 -1.10 3.31
N PHE A 21 -9.51 -2.02 2.48
CA PHE A 21 -9.86 -3.43 2.56
C PHE A 21 -9.44 -4.07 3.90
N PHE A 22 -8.18 -3.90 4.30
CA PHE A 22 -7.66 -4.45 5.55
C PHE A 22 -8.31 -3.82 6.79
N GLY A 23 -8.53 -2.50 6.80
CA GLY A 23 -9.21 -1.82 7.91
C GLY A 23 -10.65 -2.32 8.07
N THR A 24 -11.40 -2.35 6.96
CA THR A 24 -12.81 -2.78 6.98
C THR A 24 -12.95 -4.25 7.38
N SER A 25 -12.10 -5.14 6.83
CA SER A 25 -12.13 -6.56 7.18
C SER A 25 -11.71 -6.82 8.63
N THR A 26 -10.71 -6.10 9.15
CA THR A 26 -10.30 -6.19 10.56
C THR A 26 -11.46 -5.80 11.48
N TRP A 27 -12.13 -4.69 11.19
CA TRP A 27 -13.31 -4.27 11.95
C TRP A 27 -14.44 -5.30 11.88
N ALA A 28 -14.79 -5.75 10.68
CA ALA A 28 -15.88 -6.70 10.48
C ALA A 28 -15.64 -8.00 11.26
N ILE A 29 -14.46 -8.60 11.10
CA ILE A 29 -14.10 -9.87 11.75
C ILE A 29 -14.07 -9.70 13.27
N LEU A 30 -13.41 -8.67 13.79
CA LEU A 30 -13.28 -8.49 15.24
C LEU A 30 -14.63 -8.12 15.88
N THR A 31 -15.49 -7.39 15.19
CA THR A 31 -16.85 -7.07 15.66
C THR A 31 -17.72 -8.33 15.71
N GLU A 32 -17.64 -9.19 14.68
CA GLU A 32 -18.37 -10.46 14.64
C GLU A 32 -17.93 -11.41 15.77
N LEU A 33 -16.65 -11.38 16.13
CA LEU A 33 -16.09 -12.09 17.27
C LEU A 33 -16.40 -11.44 18.63
N HIS A 34 -17.21 -10.37 18.67
CA HIS A 34 -17.55 -9.61 19.87
C HIS A 34 -16.30 -9.13 20.63
N ALA A 35 -15.23 -8.82 19.90
CA ALA A 35 -13.99 -8.35 20.49
C ALA A 35 -14.20 -7.00 21.18
N SER A 36 -13.51 -6.80 22.30
CA SER A 36 -13.55 -5.52 23.01
C SER A 36 -12.87 -4.42 22.19
N LEU A 37 -13.29 -3.17 22.40
CA LEU A 37 -12.75 -2.02 21.66
C LEU A 37 -11.21 -1.93 21.67
N PRO A 38 -10.49 -2.19 22.79
CA PRO A 38 -9.02 -2.20 22.78
C PRO A 38 -8.42 -3.24 21.82
N VAL A 39 -9.07 -4.38 21.63
CA VAL A 39 -8.64 -5.43 20.70
C VAL A 39 -8.86 -4.99 19.26
N ILE A 40 -9.97 -4.32 18.97
CA ILE A 40 -10.25 -3.75 17.63
C ILE A 40 -9.18 -2.71 17.26
N LEU A 41 -8.91 -1.77 18.16
CA LEU A 41 -7.88 -0.74 17.95
C LEU A 41 -6.48 -1.34 17.83
N GLY A 42 -6.17 -2.38 18.62
CA GLY A 42 -4.92 -3.13 18.49
C GLY A 42 -4.80 -3.83 17.13
N GLY A 43 -5.89 -4.44 16.65
CA GLY A 43 -5.97 -5.04 15.33
C GLY A 43 -5.77 -4.03 14.20
N GLU A 44 -6.40 -2.85 14.29
CA GLU A 44 -6.20 -1.76 13.34
C GLU A 44 -4.75 -1.27 13.31
N ALA A 45 -4.10 -1.14 14.47
CA ALA A 45 -2.70 -0.74 14.53
C ALA A 45 -1.80 -1.75 13.80
N VAL A 46 -2.05 -3.05 13.98
CA VAL A 46 -1.33 -4.13 13.27
C VAL A 46 -1.63 -4.10 11.76
N ALA A 47 -2.89 -3.91 11.38
CA ALA A 47 -3.28 -3.78 9.97
C ALA A 47 -2.62 -2.56 9.31
N GLY A 48 -2.57 -1.41 9.99
CA GLY A 48 -1.89 -0.21 9.52
C GLY A 48 -0.38 -0.42 9.31
N LEU A 49 0.28 -1.14 10.21
CA LEU A 49 1.69 -1.53 10.03
C LEU A 49 1.88 -2.45 8.82
N ALA A 50 0.99 -3.43 8.61
CA ALA A 50 1.04 -4.30 7.45
C ALA A 50 0.89 -3.50 6.14
N VAL A 51 -0.05 -2.54 6.10
CA VAL A 51 -0.25 -1.62 4.97
C VAL A 51 0.99 -0.77 4.71
N LEU A 52 1.65 -0.27 5.75
CA LEU A 52 2.90 0.49 5.61
C LEU A 52 4.01 -0.35 4.95
N VAL A 53 4.17 -1.60 5.37
CA VAL A 53 5.14 -2.53 4.78
C VAL A 53 4.83 -2.78 3.30
N ILE A 54 3.54 -3.00 2.97
CA ILE A 54 3.09 -3.15 1.58
C ILE A 54 3.42 -1.89 0.77
N ALA A 55 3.16 -0.70 1.33
CA ALA A 55 3.45 0.57 0.66
C ALA A 55 4.93 0.72 0.28
N VAL A 56 5.84 0.38 1.21
CA VAL A 56 7.28 0.38 0.93
C VAL A 56 7.64 -0.60 -0.19
N ILE A 57 7.08 -1.81 -0.16
CA ILE A 57 7.35 -2.83 -1.19
C ILE A 57 6.83 -2.36 -2.56
N VAL A 58 5.60 -1.87 -2.63
CA VAL A 58 4.98 -1.37 -3.87
C VAL A 58 5.77 -0.20 -4.43
N PHE A 59 6.16 0.76 -3.58
CA PHE A 59 6.97 1.90 -4.00
C PHE A 59 8.32 1.49 -4.60
N ARG A 60 9.03 0.57 -3.94
CA ARG A 60 10.30 0.04 -4.46
C ARG A 60 10.11 -0.62 -5.83
N ARG A 61 9.01 -1.37 -6.02
CA ARG A 61 8.70 -2.00 -7.30
C ARG A 61 8.30 -0.98 -8.37
N ALA A 62 7.52 0.04 -8.02
CA ALA A 62 7.13 1.11 -8.92
C ALA A 62 8.35 1.91 -9.42
N LEU A 63 9.29 2.23 -8.52
CA LEU A 63 10.55 2.87 -8.91
C LEU A 63 11.39 2.02 -9.86
N ALA A 64 11.47 0.71 -9.62
CA ALA A 64 12.19 -0.19 -10.51
C ALA A 64 11.54 -0.29 -11.89
N ALA A 65 10.20 -0.22 -11.96
CA ALA A 65 9.47 -0.21 -13.22
C ALA A 65 9.71 1.08 -14.01
N GLU A 66 9.60 2.25 -13.38
CA GLU A 66 9.87 3.55 -14.03
C GLU A 66 11.31 3.62 -14.59
N ARG A 67 12.31 3.10 -13.86
CA ARG A 67 13.70 3.06 -14.37
C ARG A 67 13.84 2.24 -15.64
N ARG A 68 13.20 1.07 -15.71
CA ARG A 68 13.23 0.21 -16.90
C ARG A 68 12.56 0.86 -18.11
N ILE A 69 11.50 1.63 -17.87
CA ILE A 69 10.79 2.37 -18.92
C ILE A 69 11.70 3.48 -19.47
N ASP A 70 12.32 4.28 -18.60
CA ASP A 70 13.25 5.34 -18.99
C ASP A 70 14.45 4.79 -19.80
N GLU A 71 15.04 3.68 -19.33
CA GLU A 71 16.13 2.99 -20.03
C GLU A 71 15.70 2.46 -21.41
N GLY A 72 14.51 1.86 -21.50
CA GLY A 72 13.95 1.39 -22.77
C GLY A 72 13.76 2.51 -23.79
N VAL A 73 13.24 3.67 -23.35
CA VAL A 73 13.06 4.85 -24.21
C VAL A 73 14.40 5.42 -24.69
N SER A 74 15.43 5.46 -23.83
CA SER A 74 16.76 5.93 -24.23
C SER A 74 17.48 5.03 -25.25
N SER A 75 17.13 3.73 -25.32
CA SER A 75 17.73 2.80 -26.27
C SER A 75 17.12 2.86 -27.68
N SER A 76 15.95 3.49 -27.81
CA SER A 76 15.21 3.62 -29.07
C SER A 76 15.33 5.00 -29.74
N THR A 77 16.14 5.91 -29.18
CA THR A 77 16.37 7.27 -29.70
C THR A 77 17.84 7.44 -30.07
#